data_AF-A0A0S8G2D5-F1
#
_entry.id   AF-A0A0S8G2D5-F1
#
_cell.length_a   1.000
_cell.length_b   1.000
_cell.length_c   1.000
_cell.angle_alpha   90.00
_cell.angle_beta   90.00
_cell.angle_gamma   90.00
#
_symmetry.space_group_name_H-M   'P 1'
#
loop_
_entity.id
_entity.type
_entity.pdbx_description
1 polymer ?
#
loop_
_entity_poly.entity_id
_entity_poly.type
_entity_poly.pdbx_seq_one_letter_code
_entity_poly.pdbx_strand_id
1 'polypeptide(L)'
;MKCKLFLFVLLWAHIFCQSPRVIVNISDKTIEQLDVSYRLAIDRAYGNDQSSEVEVMLQLVLQELREVITEQEGIYISDSMITHEALRIDKETKAPEILAKVKAVFADHRDYLRHYVRPILVEKLLQEMFFFDTLYHMESYRIINEAFVQRVNARIDSTLRILEPNKDQLRYYRNAAEKGIGEDKYSYFFIRQEGGKKKVYLVPKEDYTTWFHTEALKVPVRVHDKELKKKLLNRTRNSEFWQKILSE
;
A
#
# COMPACT_ATOMS: atom_id res chain seq x y z
N MET A 1 -66.71 -7.16 6.06
CA MET A 1 -65.66 -6.14 5.78
C MET A 1 -64.36 -6.48 6.51
N LYS A 2 -63.57 -7.46 6.04
CA LYS A 2 -62.19 -7.73 6.52
C LYS A 2 -61.48 -8.58 5.46
N CYS A 3 -61.02 -7.98 4.35
CA CYS A 3 -60.26 -8.75 3.34
C CYS A 3 -59.48 -7.89 2.32
N LYS A 4 -58.89 -6.74 2.72
CA LYS A 4 -58.11 -5.90 1.79
C LYS A 4 -56.71 -5.49 2.30
N LEU A 5 -56.27 -5.98 3.46
CA LEU A 5 -55.01 -5.55 4.08
C LEU A 5 -53.85 -6.59 4.00
N PHE A 6 -53.96 -7.60 3.14
CA PHE A 6 -52.92 -8.66 3.05
C PHE A 6 -52.16 -8.68 1.71
N LEU A 7 -52.58 -7.89 0.71
CA LEU A 7 -51.92 -7.87 -0.60
C LEU A 7 -50.81 -6.82 -0.75
N PHE A 8 -50.64 -5.89 0.21
CA PHE A 8 -49.62 -4.83 0.12
C PHE A 8 -48.27 -5.23 0.72
N VAL A 9 -48.19 -6.29 1.53
CA VAL A 9 -46.94 -6.74 2.17
C VAL A 9 -46.10 -7.61 1.23
N LEU A 10 -46.70 -8.28 0.25
CA LEU A 10 -45.98 -9.12 -0.73
C LEU A 10 -45.40 -8.33 -1.90
N LEU A 11 -45.87 -7.10 -2.16
CA LEU A 11 -45.33 -6.25 -3.23
C LEU A 11 -44.07 -5.45 -2.82
N TRP A 12 -43.76 -5.40 -1.51
CA TRP A 12 -42.56 -4.73 -0.98
C TRP A 12 -41.35 -5.67 -0.83
N ALA A 13 -41.56 -7.00 -0.93
CA ALA A 13 -40.47 -7.99 -0.87
C ALA A 13 -39.73 -8.17 -2.22
N HIS A 14 -40.05 -7.38 -3.24
CA HIS A 14 -39.32 -7.32 -4.52
C HIS A 14 -38.47 -6.06 -4.67
N ILE A 15 -38.27 -5.30 -3.61
CA ILE A 15 -37.26 -4.24 -3.59
C ILE A 15 -35.87 -4.90 -3.57
N PHE A 16 -35.37 -5.14 -4.78
CA PHE A 16 -33.97 -5.04 -5.16
C PHE A 16 -32.99 -5.88 -4.34
N CYS A 17 -33.06 -7.20 -4.52
CA CYS A 17 -31.83 -8.00 -4.48
C CYS A 17 -31.17 -7.89 -5.87
N GLN A 18 -30.69 -6.68 -6.22
CA GLN A 18 -29.75 -6.57 -7.33
C GLN A 18 -28.42 -7.11 -6.83
N SER A 19 -27.97 -8.23 -7.41
CA SER A 19 -26.63 -8.76 -7.14
C SER A 19 -25.61 -7.63 -7.33
N PRO A 20 -24.59 -7.55 -6.46
CA PRO A 20 -23.57 -6.53 -6.57
C PRO A 20 -22.98 -6.53 -7.98
N ARG A 21 -22.96 -5.34 -8.61
CA ARG A 21 -22.39 -5.17 -9.95
C ARG A 21 -20.87 -5.16 -9.83
N VAL A 22 -20.26 -6.30 -10.13
CA VAL A 22 -18.80 -6.45 -10.23
C VAL A 22 -18.28 -5.68 -11.45
N ILE A 23 -17.27 -4.84 -11.24
CA ILE A 23 -16.66 -3.97 -12.26
C ILE A 23 -15.31 -4.54 -12.70
N VAL A 24 -14.49 -4.98 -11.75
CA VAL A 24 -13.14 -5.51 -11.99
C VAL A 24 -12.94 -6.79 -11.18
N ASN A 25 -12.31 -7.80 -11.78
CA ASN A 25 -11.73 -8.94 -11.06
C ASN A 25 -10.22 -8.80 -11.02
N ILE A 26 -9.62 -9.09 -9.86
CA ILE A 26 -8.16 -9.05 -9.64
C ILE A 26 -7.81 -10.35 -8.92
N SER A 27 -7.31 -11.34 -9.65
CA SER A 27 -7.22 -12.72 -9.15
C SER A 27 -8.59 -13.21 -8.64
N ASP A 28 -8.71 -13.48 -7.34
CA ASP A 28 -9.88 -13.92 -6.59
C ASP A 28 -10.62 -12.76 -5.89
N LYS A 29 -10.07 -11.54 -5.95
CA LYS A 29 -10.69 -10.32 -5.42
C LYS A 29 -11.57 -9.66 -6.48
N THR A 30 -12.55 -8.89 -6.03
CA THR A 30 -13.48 -8.17 -6.90
C THR A 30 -13.67 -6.74 -6.42
N ILE A 31 -13.73 -5.81 -7.38
CA ILE A 31 -14.14 -4.42 -7.14
C ILE A 31 -15.57 -4.27 -7.66
N GLU A 32 -16.46 -3.83 -6.79
CA GLU A 32 -17.88 -3.61 -7.01
C GLU A 32 -18.21 -2.11 -7.07
N GLN A 33 -19.41 -1.77 -7.56
CA GLN A 33 -19.89 -0.38 -7.60
C GLN A 33 -19.96 0.27 -6.20
N LEU A 34 -20.20 -0.53 -5.16
CA LEU A 34 -20.24 -0.04 -3.79
C LEU A 34 -18.85 0.42 -3.31
N ASP A 35 -17.79 -0.29 -3.69
CA ASP A 35 -16.41 0.09 -3.35
C ASP A 35 -16.04 1.46 -3.92
N VAL A 36 -16.42 1.70 -5.18
CA VAL A 36 -16.24 2.98 -5.86
C VAL A 36 -16.99 4.09 -5.11
N SER A 37 -18.21 3.81 -4.68
CA SER A 37 -19.06 4.76 -3.96
C SER A 37 -18.47 5.12 -2.60
N TYR A 38 -17.98 4.12 -1.86
CA TYR A 38 -17.27 4.34 -0.60
C TYR A 38 -16.01 5.16 -0.81
N ARG A 39 -15.18 4.82 -1.79
CA ARG A 39 -13.94 5.55 -2.02
C ARG A 39 -14.17 7.01 -2.44
N LEU A 40 -15.15 7.28 -3.31
CA LEU A 40 -15.56 8.66 -3.65
C LEU A 40 -16.08 9.44 -2.44
N ALA A 41 -16.77 8.78 -1.51
CA ALA A 41 -17.27 9.42 -0.29
C ALA A 41 -16.13 9.69 0.72
N ILE A 42 -15.16 8.79 0.83
CA ILE A 42 -13.93 8.99 1.62
C ILE A 42 -13.15 10.18 1.07
N ASP A 43 -12.91 10.26 -0.23
CA ASP A 43 -12.20 11.38 -0.86
C ASP A 43 -12.89 12.73 -0.56
N ARG A 44 -14.22 12.76 -0.60
CA ARG A 44 -15.02 13.93 -0.20
C ARG A 44 -14.89 14.27 1.28
N ALA A 45 -14.78 13.27 2.17
CA ALA A 45 -14.52 13.51 3.59
C ALA A 45 -13.17 14.21 3.82
N TYR A 46 -12.18 13.96 2.95
CA TYR A 46 -10.89 14.66 2.90
C TYR A 46 -10.95 16.04 2.19
N GLY A 47 -12.12 16.46 1.69
CA GLY A 47 -12.30 17.71 0.96
C GLY A 47 -11.93 17.64 -0.52
N ASN A 48 -11.76 16.44 -1.08
CA ASN A 48 -11.52 16.26 -2.50
C ASN A 48 -12.84 16.00 -3.26
N ASP A 49 -13.58 17.08 -3.53
CA ASP A 49 -14.86 17.04 -4.24
C ASP A 49 -14.73 16.77 -5.75
N GLN A 50 -13.50 16.80 -6.29
CA GLN A 50 -13.23 16.65 -7.72
C GLN A 50 -12.75 15.25 -8.12
N SER A 51 -12.66 14.30 -7.16
CA SER A 51 -12.27 12.93 -7.46
C SER A 51 -13.15 12.32 -8.55
N SER A 52 -12.52 11.89 -9.64
CA SER A 52 -13.22 11.21 -10.71
C SER A 52 -13.34 9.71 -10.44
N GLU A 53 -14.40 9.08 -10.96
CA GLU A 53 -14.59 7.63 -10.91
C GLU A 53 -13.37 6.87 -11.48
N VAL A 54 -12.75 7.41 -12.53
CA VAL A 54 -11.57 6.82 -13.18
C VAL A 54 -10.36 6.81 -12.22
N GLU A 55 -10.13 7.89 -11.48
CA GLU A 55 -9.01 7.97 -10.53
C GLU A 55 -9.23 7.07 -9.32
N VAL A 56 -10.45 7.06 -8.79
CA VAL A 56 -10.85 6.16 -7.70
C VAL A 56 -10.70 4.69 -8.13
N MET A 57 -11.09 4.35 -9.35
CA MET A 57 -10.94 2.99 -9.86
C MET A 57 -9.47 2.56 -9.92
N LEU A 58 -8.56 3.42 -10.39
CA LEU A 58 -7.12 3.12 -10.39
C LEU A 58 -6.57 2.92 -8.97
N GLN A 59 -7.06 3.70 -7.99
CA GLN A 59 -6.67 3.54 -6.59
C GLN A 59 -7.16 2.22 -6.01
N LEU A 60 -8.41 1.82 -6.30
CA LEU A 60 -8.98 0.54 -5.87
C LEU A 60 -8.23 -0.63 -6.52
N VAL A 61 -7.88 -0.54 -7.80
CA VAL A 61 -7.05 -1.58 -8.45
C VAL A 61 -5.69 -1.73 -7.76
N LEU A 62 -5.00 -0.62 -7.43
CA LEU A 62 -3.74 -0.70 -6.66
C LEU A 62 -3.94 -1.30 -5.27
N GLN A 63 -5.03 -0.97 -4.60
CA GLN A 63 -5.34 -1.48 -3.28
C GLN A 63 -5.50 -3.00 -3.29
N GLU A 64 -6.32 -3.53 -4.21
CA GLU A 64 -6.54 -4.97 -4.32
C GLU A 64 -5.28 -5.70 -4.80
N LEU A 65 -4.49 -5.10 -5.70
CA LEU A 65 -3.18 -5.65 -6.09
C LEU A 65 -2.23 -5.78 -4.89
N ARG A 66 -2.18 -4.78 -4.00
CA ARG A 66 -1.38 -4.89 -2.76
C ARG A 66 -1.89 -6.00 -1.87
N GLU A 67 -3.20 -6.18 -1.73
CA GLU A 67 -3.74 -7.25 -0.91
C GLU A 67 -3.37 -8.63 -1.46
N VAL A 68 -3.53 -8.84 -2.77
CA VAL A 68 -3.14 -10.09 -3.44
C VAL A 68 -1.64 -10.37 -3.27
N ILE A 69 -0.78 -9.38 -3.49
CA ILE A 69 0.68 -9.56 -3.32
C ILE A 69 1.02 -9.84 -1.85
N THR A 70 0.39 -9.16 -0.90
CA THR A 70 0.59 -9.41 0.54
C THR A 70 0.28 -10.86 0.90
N GLU A 71 -0.81 -11.43 0.36
CA GLU A 71 -1.18 -12.83 0.56
C GLU A 71 -0.20 -13.79 -0.14
N GLN A 72 0.28 -13.46 -1.34
CA GLN A 72 1.29 -14.25 -2.08
C GLN A 72 2.64 -14.32 -1.33
N GLU A 73 2.98 -13.26 -0.61
CA GLU A 73 4.17 -13.19 0.25
C GLU A 73 3.94 -13.85 1.63
N GLY A 74 2.81 -14.54 1.80
CA GLY A 74 2.50 -15.33 2.99
C GLY A 74 2.04 -14.51 4.20
N ILE A 75 1.69 -13.23 4.01
CA ILE A 75 1.17 -12.37 5.08
C ILE A 75 -0.36 -12.48 5.09
N TYR A 76 -0.89 -13.21 6.07
CA TYR A 76 -2.33 -13.36 6.27
C TYR A 76 -2.87 -12.30 7.24
N ILE A 77 -3.80 -11.45 6.76
CA ILE A 77 -4.37 -10.35 7.54
C ILE A 77 -5.59 -10.83 8.32
N SER A 78 -5.43 -10.97 9.64
CA SER A 78 -6.51 -11.36 10.55
C SER A 78 -7.38 -10.18 10.99
N ASP A 79 -8.63 -10.46 11.38
CA ASP A 79 -9.57 -9.46 11.93
C ASP A 79 -9.02 -8.75 13.17
N SER A 80 -8.23 -9.47 13.99
CA SER A 80 -7.57 -8.90 15.16
C SER A 80 -6.57 -7.80 14.76
N MET A 81 -5.77 -8.03 13.71
CA MET A 81 -4.81 -7.04 13.21
C MET A 81 -5.53 -5.79 12.69
N ILE A 82 -6.64 -5.97 11.96
CA ILE A 82 -7.45 -4.85 11.44
C ILE A 82 -8.05 -4.06 12.61
N THR A 83 -8.55 -4.74 13.64
CA THR A 83 -9.10 -4.09 14.84
C THR A 83 -8.03 -3.31 15.60
N HIS A 84 -6.84 -3.87 15.78
CA HIS A 84 -5.71 -3.18 16.39
C HIS A 84 -5.29 -1.95 15.59
N GLU A 85 -5.27 -2.04 14.27
CA GLU A 85 -4.95 -0.91 13.41
C GLU A 85 -6.03 0.19 13.48
N ALA A 86 -7.31 -0.17 13.56
CA ALA A 86 -8.39 0.79 13.77
C ALA A 86 -8.20 1.57 15.09
N LEU A 87 -7.89 0.87 16.19
CA LEU A 87 -7.61 1.50 17.49
C LEU A 87 -6.38 2.41 17.44
N ARG A 88 -5.34 2.01 16.71
CA ARG A 88 -4.15 2.84 16.49
C ARG A 88 -4.50 4.11 15.73
N ILE A 89 -5.24 4.01 14.62
CA ILE A 89 -5.68 5.15 13.82
C ILE A 89 -6.49 6.12 14.70
N ASP A 90 -7.42 5.63 15.51
CA ASP A 90 -8.23 6.43 16.42
C ASP A 90 -7.39 7.19 17.45
N LYS A 91 -6.37 6.52 18.00
CA LYS A 91 -5.50 7.10 19.04
C LYS A 91 -4.48 8.09 18.48
N GLU A 92 -3.92 7.81 17.30
CA GLU A 92 -2.74 8.49 16.78
C GLU A 92 -3.05 9.56 15.73
N THR A 93 -4.27 9.56 15.17
CA THR A 93 -4.66 10.54 14.15
C THR A 93 -4.43 11.97 14.63
N LYS A 94 -3.94 12.82 13.72
CA LYS A 94 -3.77 14.25 13.95
C LYS A 94 -4.93 15.08 13.43
N ALA A 95 -5.89 14.44 12.76
CA ALA A 95 -7.10 15.05 12.19
C ALA A 95 -8.35 14.27 12.62
N PRO A 96 -8.71 14.26 13.92
CA PRO A 96 -9.84 13.50 14.45
C PRO A 96 -11.18 13.90 13.80
N GLU A 97 -11.34 15.16 13.40
CA GLU A 97 -12.52 15.66 12.70
C GLU A 97 -12.67 15.09 11.28
N ILE A 98 -11.57 14.91 10.55
CA ILE A 98 -11.60 14.26 9.23
C ILE A 98 -11.89 12.77 9.41
N LEU A 99 -11.26 12.12 10.39
CA LEU A 99 -11.52 10.71 10.68
C LEU A 99 -12.99 10.46 11.07
N ALA A 100 -13.61 11.38 11.82
CA ALA A 100 -15.04 11.31 12.13
C ALA A 100 -15.91 11.38 10.85
N LYS A 101 -15.58 12.26 9.89
CA LYS A 101 -16.28 12.33 8.59
C LYS A 101 -16.11 11.04 7.79
N VAL A 102 -14.90 10.48 7.76
CA VAL A 102 -14.64 9.19 7.10
C VAL A 102 -15.47 8.08 7.72
N LYS A 103 -15.50 7.96 9.06
CA LYS A 103 -16.33 6.97 9.74
C LYS A 103 -17.81 7.13 9.42
N ALA A 104 -18.28 8.38 9.30
CA ALA A 104 -19.68 8.68 8.95
C ALA A 104 -20.07 8.29 7.52
N VAL A 105 -19.11 7.96 6.64
CA VAL A 105 -19.40 7.39 5.30
C VAL A 105 -20.05 6.01 5.41
N PHE A 106 -19.73 5.26 6.47
CA PHE A 106 -20.11 3.86 6.61
C PHE A 106 -21.27 3.70 7.58
N ALA A 107 -22.31 2.98 7.15
CA ALA A 107 -23.42 2.60 8.02
C ALA A 107 -23.06 1.41 8.92
N ASP A 108 -22.24 0.48 8.41
CA ASP A 108 -21.73 -0.68 9.15
C ASP A 108 -20.25 -0.47 9.49
N HIS A 109 -19.89 -0.75 10.75
CA HIS A 109 -18.49 -0.70 11.19
C HIS A 109 -17.60 -1.69 10.42
N ARG A 110 -18.14 -2.83 9.98
CA ARG A 110 -17.40 -3.80 9.17
C ARG A 110 -16.98 -3.23 7.82
N ASP A 111 -17.81 -2.38 7.22
CA ASP A 111 -17.46 -1.70 5.96
C ASP A 111 -16.36 -0.66 6.19
N TYR A 112 -16.39 0.05 7.33
CA TYR A 112 -15.29 0.93 7.72
C TYR A 112 -13.97 0.15 7.87
N LEU A 113 -14.00 -0.98 8.57
CA LEU A 113 -12.82 -1.83 8.73
C LEU A 113 -12.30 -2.35 7.38
N ARG A 114 -13.22 -2.79 6.51
CA ARG A 114 -12.88 -3.36 5.20
C ARG A 114 -12.35 -2.34 4.20
N HIS A 115 -13.02 -1.20 4.04
CA HIS A 115 -12.74 -0.26 2.94
C HIS A 115 -11.82 0.90 3.33
N TYR A 116 -11.60 1.13 4.63
CA TYR A 116 -10.71 2.20 5.10
C TYR A 116 -9.51 1.67 5.89
N VAL A 117 -9.74 0.83 6.91
CA VAL A 117 -8.64 0.39 7.80
C VAL A 117 -7.76 -0.66 7.15
N ARG A 118 -8.36 -1.73 6.58
CA ARG A 118 -7.62 -2.84 5.97
C ARG A 118 -6.66 -2.38 4.88
N PRO A 119 -7.01 -1.48 3.93
CA PRO A 119 -6.08 -0.98 2.92
C PRO A 119 -4.83 -0.31 3.50
N ILE A 120 -4.99 0.47 4.58
CA ILE A 120 -3.88 1.12 5.28
C ILE A 120 -2.97 0.07 5.92
N LEU A 121 -3.56 -0.94 6.56
CA LEU A 121 -2.81 -2.05 7.16
C LEU A 121 -2.05 -2.86 6.11
N VAL A 122 -2.70 -3.23 4.99
CA VAL A 122 -2.10 -3.96 3.87
C VAL A 122 -0.87 -3.21 3.36
N GLU A 123 -1.00 -1.91 3.04
CA GLU A 123 0.12 -1.12 2.52
C GLU A 123 1.27 -1.03 3.52
N LYS A 124 0.96 -0.85 4.81
CA LYS A 124 1.96 -0.80 5.86
C LYS A 124 2.73 -2.12 5.97
N LEU A 125 2.02 -3.25 6.08
CA LEU A 125 2.65 -4.57 6.22
C LEU A 125 3.49 -4.94 5.01
N LEU A 126 2.98 -4.67 3.80
CA LEU A 126 3.70 -4.94 2.56
C LEU A 126 4.99 -4.14 2.46
N GLN A 127 4.95 -2.85 2.84
CA GLN A 127 6.16 -2.02 2.89
C GLN A 127 7.12 -2.48 3.98
N GLU A 128 6.63 -2.74 5.21
CA GLU A 128 7.47 -3.20 6.32
C GLU A 128 8.20 -4.50 5.95
N MET A 129 7.49 -5.46 5.36
CA MET A 129 8.08 -6.69 4.85
C MET A 129 9.16 -6.40 3.80
N PHE A 130 8.83 -5.65 2.73
CA PHE A 130 9.78 -5.38 1.67
C PHE A 130 11.05 -4.71 2.19
N PHE A 131 10.91 -3.65 3.00
CA PHE A 131 12.04 -2.82 3.42
C PHE A 131 12.90 -3.46 4.52
N PHE A 132 12.37 -4.38 5.32
CA PHE A 132 13.09 -4.96 6.46
C PHE A 132 13.39 -6.45 6.31
N ASP A 133 12.84 -7.13 5.31
CA ASP A 133 13.32 -8.46 4.94
C ASP A 133 14.59 -8.35 4.09
N THR A 134 15.68 -8.88 4.65
CA THR A 134 17.00 -8.87 4.00
C THR A 134 17.02 -9.69 2.71
N LEU A 135 16.07 -10.61 2.49
CA LEU A 135 15.98 -11.39 1.25
C LEU A 135 15.76 -10.50 0.01
N TYR A 136 14.91 -9.46 0.10
CA TYR A 136 14.71 -8.50 -1.00
C TYR A 136 15.93 -7.61 -1.25
N HIS A 137 16.85 -7.55 -0.31
CA HIS A 137 17.99 -6.64 -0.33
C HIS A 137 19.31 -7.38 -0.15
N MET A 138 19.34 -8.68 -0.48
CA MET A 138 20.47 -9.56 -0.20
C MET A 138 21.74 -9.06 -0.87
N GLU A 139 21.64 -8.54 -2.09
CA GLU A 139 22.79 -7.99 -2.79
C GLU A 139 23.31 -6.72 -2.12
N SER A 140 22.42 -5.79 -1.75
CA SER A 140 22.80 -4.60 -0.97
C SER A 140 23.43 -4.96 0.36
N TYR A 141 22.90 -5.99 1.05
CA TYR A 141 23.44 -6.49 2.30
C TYR A 141 24.82 -7.16 2.12
N ARG A 142 25.01 -7.93 1.05
CA ARG A 142 26.29 -8.55 0.71
C ARG A 142 27.36 -7.48 0.50
N ILE A 143 27.06 -6.45 -0.29
CA ILE A 143 27.98 -5.34 -0.59
C ILE A 143 28.40 -4.61 0.68
N ILE A 144 27.43 -4.20 1.53
CA ILE A 144 27.75 -3.46 2.77
C ILE A 144 28.50 -4.36 3.78
N ASN A 145 28.17 -5.64 3.84
CA ASN A 145 28.84 -6.59 4.74
C ASN A 145 30.28 -6.87 4.32
N GLU A 146 30.54 -7.03 3.01
CA GLU A 146 31.90 -7.13 2.49
C GLU A 146 32.71 -5.85 2.80
N ALA A 147 32.12 -4.68 2.58
CA ALA A 147 32.74 -3.40 2.91
C ALA A 147 33.06 -3.28 4.42
N PHE A 148 32.16 -3.77 5.27
CA PHE A 148 32.32 -3.78 6.73
C PHE A 148 33.43 -4.76 7.18
N VAL A 149 33.40 -6.01 6.72
CA VAL A 149 34.34 -7.07 7.11
C VAL A 149 35.75 -6.82 6.59
N GLN A 150 35.89 -6.51 5.30
CA GLN A 150 37.19 -6.38 4.65
C GLN A 150 37.90 -5.06 5.03
N ARG A 151 37.31 -4.21 5.88
CA ARG A 151 37.84 -2.90 6.32
C ARG A 151 38.33 -2.04 5.15
N VAL A 152 37.61 -2.14 4.04
CA VAL A 152 38.10 -1.94 2.68
C VAL A 152 38.79 -0.59 2.43
N ASN A 153 39.95 -0.68 1.78
CA ASN A 153 40.68 0.36 1.03
C ASN A 153 40.69 0.05 -0.51
N ALA A 154 39.90 -0.93 -0.98
CA ALA A 154 39.93 -1.47 -2.34
C ALA A 154 38.60 -1.24 -3.09
N ARG A 155 38.72 -0.87 -4.38
CA ARG A 155 37.66 -0.70 -5.39
C ARG A 155 36.24 -0.63 -4.83
N ILE A 156 35.85 0.59 -4.49
CA ILE A 156 34.49 1.00 -4.18
C ILE A 156 33.62 0.52 -5.34
N ASP A 157 32.80 -0.51 -5.08
CA ASP A 157 31.63 -0.79 -5.90
C ASP A 157 30.87 0.54 -6.06
N SER A 158 30.50 0.91 -7.29
CA SER A 158 29.88 2.20 -7.58
C SER A 158 28.57 2.43 -6.81
N THR A 159 27.99 1.37 -6.25
CA THR A 159 26.80 1.42 -5.39
C THR A 159 27.09 1.89 -3.96
N LEU A 160 28.32 1.73 -3.45
CA LEU A 160 28.71 2.15 -2.11
C LEU A 160 28.94 3.65 -2.05
N ARG A 161 28.09 4.36 -1.30
CA ARG A 161 28.21 5.80 -1.10
C ARG A 161 28.85 6.11 0.24
N ILE A 162 29.71 7.13 0.24
CA ILE A 162 30.41 7.60 1.44
C ILE A 162 29.93 9.02 1.75
N LEU A 163 29.39 9.22 2.94
CA LEU A 163 28.92 10.52 3.40
C LEU A 163 29.77 11.03 4.58
N GLU A 164 29.99 12.34 4.62
CA GLU A 164 30.41 13.07 5.82
C GLU A 164 29.15 13.64 6.50
N PRO A 165 28.51 12.90 7.43
CA PRO A 165 27.25 13.33 8.06
C PRO A 165 27.43 14.56 8.95
N ASN A 166 26.39 15.40 9.03
CA ASN A 166 26.28 16.44 10.04
C ASN A 166 26.00 15.85 11.46
N LYS A 167 25.93 16.70 12.48
CA LYS A 167 25.74 16.25 13.88
C LYS A 167 24.43 15.47 14.10
N ASP A 168 23.33 15.88 13.48
CA ASP A 168 22.03 15.22 13.65
C ASP A 168 21.99 13.87 12.92
N GLN A 169 22.52 13.81 11.71
CA GLN A 169 22.71 12.57 10.96
C GLN A 169 23.60 11.58 11.73
N LEU A 170 24.70 12.06 12.33
CA LEU A 170 25.57 11.23 13.15
C LEU A 170 24.88 10.66 14.38
N ARG A 171 23.95 11.38 15.00
CA ARG A 171 23.17 10.90 16.14
C ARG A 171 22.26 9.75 15.71
N TYR A 172 21.55 9.93 14.61
CA TYR A 172 20.70 8.90 14.01
C TYR A 172 21.50 7.62 13.70
N TYR A 173 22.57 7.74 12.91
CA TYR A 173 23.35 6.58 12.49
C TYR A 173 24.06 5.89 13.65
N ARG A 174 24.51 6.63 14.68
CA ARG A 174 25.16 6.00 15.84
C ARG A 174 24.20 5.07 16.57
N ASN A 175 23.00 5.54 16.85
CA ASN A 175 22.00 4.75 17.56
C ASN A 175 21.62 3.50 16.76
N ALA A 176 21.58 3.60 15.43
CA ALA A 176 21.23 2.49 14.55
C ALA A 176 22.39 1.50 14.29
N ALA A 177 23.65 1.96 14.29
CA ALA A 177 24.83 1.16 13.94
C ALA A 177 25.74 0.85 15.15
N GLU A 178 25.25 1.00 16.38
CA GLU A 178 26.03 0.86 17.62
C GLU A 178 26.75 -0.50 17.75
N LYS A 179 26.29 -1.52 17.03
CA LYS A 179 26.79 -2.91 17.10
C LYS A 179 27.23 -3.51 15.76
N GLY A 180 27.28 -2.74 14.67
CA GLY A 180 27.65 -3.26 13.36
C GLY A 180 27.02 -2.52 12.19
N ILE A 181 26.44 -3.27 11.25
CA ILE A 181 25.67 -2.71 10.13
C ILE A 181 24.30 -2.30 10.66
N GLY A 182 24.00 -1.01 10.56
CA GLY A 182 22.66 -0.49 10.77
C GLY A 182 21.84 -0.56 9.48
N GLU A 183 20.53 -0.49 9.63
CA GLU A 183 19.61 -0.41 8.50
C GLU A 183 18.54 0.66 8.73
N ASP A 184 18.05 1.20 7.62
CA ASP A 184 16.83 1.98 7.58
C ASP A 184 15.96 1.54 6.41
N LYS A 185 14.87 2.29 6.15
CA LYS A 185 13.94 1.99 5.07
C LYS A 185 14.61 1.98 3.69
N TYR A 186 15.70 2.71 3.50
CA TYR A 186 16.24 2.95 2.16
C TYR A 186 17.66 2.44 1.97
N SER A 187 18.34 2.03 3.04
CA SER A 187 19.75 1.68 2.97
C SER A 187 20.21 0.77 4.10
N TYR A 188 21.29 0.06 3.83
CA TYR A 188 22.18 -0.44 4.87
C TYR A 188 23.36 0.49 5.04
N PHE A 189 23.89 0.61 6.25
CA PHE A 189 25.02 1.48 6.52
C PHE A 189 25.89 1.06 7.71
N PHE A 190 27.13 1.56 7.75
CA PHE A 190 27.95 1.52 8.96
C PHE A 190 28.78 2.81 9.09
N ILE A 191 29.28 3.07 10.30
CA ILE A 191 30.11 4.24 10.60
C ILE A 191 31.55 3.82 10.83
N ARG A 192 32.51 4.55 10.24
CA ARG A 192 33.94 4.38 10.50
C ARG A 192 34.60 5.71 10.80
N GLN A 193 35.63 5.70 11.64
CA GLN A 193 36.50 6.85 11.86
C GLN A 193 37.73 6.75 10.96
N GLU A 194 37.94 7.77 10.12
CA GLU A 194 39.06 7.86 9.18
C GLU A 194 39.62 9.28 9.17
N GLY A 195 40.94 9.43 9.36
CA GLY A 195 41.58 10.76 9.37
C GLY A 195 40.98 11.72 10.40
N GLY A 196 40.52 11.20 11.55
CA GLY A 196 39.87 12.01 12.60
C GLY A 196 38.41 12.37 12.34
N LYS A 197 37.86 12.05 11.16
CA LYS A 197 36.45 12.29 10.82
C LYS A 197 35.64 11.00 10.88
N LYS A 198 34.35 11.10 11.21
CA LYS A 198 33.40 10.00 11.07
C LYS A 198 32.80 10.03 9.67
N LYS A 199 32.85 8.89 8.98
CA LYS A 199 32.24 8.66 7.67
C LYS A 199 31.14 7.61 7.79
N VAL A 200 30.08 7.78 7.01
CA VAL A 200 29.00 6.80 6.88
C VAL A 200 29.13 6.16 5.51
N TYR A 201 29.23 4.83 5.51
CA TYR A 201 29.21 4.00 4.32
C TYR A 201 27.81 3.48 4.17
N LEU A 202 27.19 3.64 3.01
CA LEU A 202 25.83 3.20 2.77
C LEU A 202 25.66 2.56 1.40
N VAL A 203 24.76 1.57 1.35
CA VAL A 203 24.32 0.91 0.12
C VAL A 203 22.81 1.04 0.07
N PRO A 204 22.24 1.61 -1.02
CA PRO A 204 20.79 1.71 -1.15
C PRO A 204 20.15 0.31 -1.23
N LYS A 205 18.96 0.19 -0.66
CA LYS A 205 18.07 -0.97 -0.82
C LYS A 205 17.37 -0.90 -2.18
N GLU A 206 16.77 -2.02 -2.58
CA GLU A 206 15.96 -2.10 -3.81
C GLU A 206 14.78 -1.13 -3.77
N ASP A 207 14.33 -0.66 -4.95
CA ASP A 207 13.21 0.27 -5.05
C ASP A 207 11.86 -0.46 -4.93
N TYR A 208 11.08 -0.11 -3.91
CA TYR A 208 9.76 -0.70 -3.64
C TYR A 208 8.80 -0.54 -4.82
N THR A 209 8.80 0.60 -5.50
CA THR A 209 7.86 0.85 -6.59
C THR A 209 8.14 -0.08 -7.77
N THR A 210 9.41 -0.24 -8.12
CA THR A 210 9.86 -1.15 -9.16
C THR A 210 9.51 -2.58 -8.82
N TRP A 211 9.86 -3.04 -7.61
CA TRP A 211 9.49 -4.39 -7.16
C TRP A 211 7.96 -4.60 -7.18
N PHE A 212 7.19 -3.70 -6.57
CA PHE A 212 5.73 -3.81 -6.52
C PHE A 212 5.12 -3.86 -7.93
N HIS A 213 5.59 -3.04 -8.87
CA HIS A 213 5.12 -3.09 -10.25
C HIS A 213 5.47 -4.42 -10.92
N THR A 214 6.67 -4.96 -10.68
CA THR A 214 7.06 -6.28 -11.20
C THR A 214 6.14 -7.38 -10.67
N GLU A 215 5.83 -7.39 -9.37
CA GLU A 215 4.91 -8.38 -8.79
C GLU A 215 3.46 -8.17 -9.26
N ALA A 216 2.98 -6.93 -9.29
CA ALA A 216 1.62 -6.61 -9.74
C ALA A 216 1.36 -7.02 -11.19
N LEU A 217 2.36 -6.95 -12.07
CA LEU A 217 2.24 -7.42 -13.46
C LEU A 217 2.04 -8.94 -13.58
N LYS A 218 2.23 -9.71 -12.51
CA LYS A 218 1.96 -11.16 -12.48
C LYS A 218 0.52 -11.47 -12.04
N VAL A 219 -0.23 -10.47 -11.56
CA VAL A 219 -1.59 -10.64 -11.04
C VAL A 219 -2.60 -10.36 -12.15
N PRO A 220 -3.49 -11.31 -12.50
CA PRO A 220 -4.45 -11.12 -13.58
C PRO A 220 -5.52 -10.11 -13.18
N VAL A 221 -5.74 -9.10 -14.04
CA VAL A 221 -6.71 -8.02 -13.83
C VAL A 221 -7.67 -7.95 -15.02
N ARG A 222 -8.99 -8.04 -14.76
CA ARG A 222 -10.02 -7.99 -15.81
C ARG A 222 -11.07 -6.94 -15.51
N VAL A 223 -11.14 -5.92 -16.36
CA VAL A 223 -12.19 -4.88 -16.32
C VAL A 223 -13.37 -5.30 -17.21
N HIS A 224 -14.54 -5.54 -16.62
CA HIS A 224 -15.71 -6.05 -17.34
C HIS A 224 -16.46 -4.94 -18.12
N ASP A 225 -16.43 -3.71 -17.61
CA ASP A 225 -17.04 -2.56 -18.27
C ASP A 225 -16.11 -2.00 -19.37
N LYS A 226 -16.49 -2.20 -20.63
CA LYS A 226 -15.68 -1.80 -21.80
C LYS A 226 -15.47 -0.29 -21.91
N GLU A 227 -16.49 0.51 -21.57
CA GLU A 227 -16.39 1.97 -21.64
C GLU A 227 -15.49 2.50 -20.53
N LEU A 228 -15.61 1.94 -19.32
CA LEU A 228 -14.69 2.24 -18.23
C LEU A 228 -13.25 1.82 -18.58
N LYS A 229 -13.03 0.62 -19.13
CA LYS A 229 -11.71 0.13 -19.58
C LYS A 229 -11.08 1.13 -20.55
N LYS A 230 -11.84 1.63 -21.53
CA LYS A 230 -11.37 2.66 -22.48
C LYS A 230 -10.99 3.97 -21.79
N LYS A 231 -11.79 4.44 -20.81
CA LYS A 231 -11.47 5.64 -20.02
C LYS A 231 -10.19 5.47 -19.21
N LEU A 232 -10.03 4.32 -18.54
CA LEU A 232 -8.84 3.99 -17.75
C LEU A 232 -7.58 3.96 -18.63
N LEU A 233 -7.63 3.27 -19.77
CA LEU A 233 -6.51 3.20 -20.73
C LEU A 233 -6.15 4.58 -21.27
N ASN A 234 -7.14 5.43 -21.61
CA ASN A 234 -6.85 6.78 -22.07
C ASN A 234 -6.23 7.66 -20.97
N ARG A 235 -6.72 7.57 -19.74
CA ARG A 235 -6.17 8.30 -18.58
C ARG A 235 -4.73 7.91 -18.29
N THR A 236 -4.37 6.66 -18.54
CA THR A 236 -3.07 6.06 -18.22
C THR A 236 -2.19 5.82 -19.45
N ARG A 237 -2.49 6.47 -20.60
CA ARG A 237 -1.81 6.23 -21.89
C ARG A 237 -0.28 6.38 -21.88
N ASN A 238 0.25 7.14 -20.91
CA ASN A 238 1.69 7.40 -20.76
C ASN A 238 2.35 6.52 -19.69
N SER A 239 1.64 5.55 -19.12
CA SER A 239 2.15 4.65 -18.09
C SER A 239 2.16 3.22 -18.61
N GLU A 240 3.35 2.70 -18.93
CA GLU A 240 3.52 1.34 -19.39
C GLU A 240 2.96 0.31 -18.40
N PHE A 241 3.19 0.53 -17.09
CA PHE A 241 2.64 -0.29 -16.02
C PHE A 241 1.11 -0.44 -16.15
N TRP A 242 0.40 0.68 -16.21
CA TRP A 242 -1.05 0.67 -16.30
C TRP A 242 -1.58 0.11 -17.61
N GLN A 243 -0.90 0.40 -18.73
CA GLN A 243 -1.30 -0.17 -20.01
C GLN A 243 -1.23 -1.70 -19.98
N LYS A 244 -0.18 -2.28 -19.37
CA LYS A 244 -0.07 -3.73 -19.22
C LYS A 244 -1.15 -4.29 -18.30
N ILE A 245 -1.26 -3.77 -17.07
CA ILE A 245 -2.24 -4.19 -16.06
C ILE A 245 -3.68 -4.15 -16.62
N LEU A 246 -4.03 -3.10 -17.35
CA LEU A 246 -5.39 -2.90 -17.85
C LEU A 246 -5.61 -3.49 -19.24
N SER A 247 -4.61 -4.10 -19.90
CA SER A 247 -4.78 -4.63 -21.25
C SER A 247 -5.43 -6.01 -21.28
N GLU A 248 -5.20 -6.82 -20.24
CA GLU A 248 -5.78 -8.17 -20.05
C GLU A 248 -7.32 -8.16 -19.95
#